data_AF-A0A928YUL8-F1
#
_entry.id   AF-A0A928YUL8-F1
#
_cell.length_a   1.000
_cell.length_b   1.000
_cell.length_c   1.000
_cell.angle_alpha   90.00
_cell.angle_beta   90.00
_cell.angle_gamma   90.00
#
_symmetry.space_group_name_H-M   'P 1'
#
loop_
_entity.id
_entity.type
_entity.pdbx_description
1 polymer ?
#
loop_
_entity_poly.entity_id
_entity_poly.type
_entity_poly.pdbx_seq_one_letter_code
_entity_poly.pdbx_strand_id
1 'polypeptide(L)'
;MKAPPARKESFLANLLLNIVIPAVILSKLSSEQYLGTQGAIVVALAFPLGYGIRDYFITRKVNLLSALGFISILLTGGISLLQLDPQYIAIKEAAIPGLIGIATLISIKTRYPLVKTFVYNGKLLKVEKVSAALAERGTEAAFEKVLRNTSYMIAGSFFLSSFLNYVLAKIVMVSPAGTEAFNIELGRMTALSYPVIVVPAMIVMMGSLFYLFRNIRRLTNLTLDDVINDGSEN
;
A
#
# COMPACT_ATOMS: atom_id res chain seq x y z
N MET A 1 -2.61 25.57 -20.02
CA MET A 1 -3.64 24.54 -19.72
C MET A 1 -3.60 24.24 -18.23
N LYS A 2 -4.67 24.56 -17.49
CA LYS A 2 -4.78 24.28 -16.05
C LYS A 2 -4.78 22.77 -15.84
N ALA A 3 -3.91 22.26 -14.98
CA ALA A 3 -3.98 20.88 -14.52
C ALA A 3 -5.38 20.63 -13.94
N PRO A 4 -6.06 19.51 -14.28
CA PRO A 4 -7.34 19.21 -13.66
C PRO A 4 -7.11 19.07 -12.15
N PRO A 5 -8.01 19.60 -11.31
CA PRO A 5 -7.87 19.50 -9.88
C PRO A 5 -7.83 18.01 -9.53
N ALA A 6 -6.83 17.60 -8.73
CA ALA A 6 -6.80 16.27 -8.14
C ALA A 6 -8.05 16.13 -7.27
N ARG A 7 -9.12 15.55 -7.84
CA ARG A 7 -10.34 15.26 -7.09
C ARG A 7 -9.90 14.35 -5.94
N LYS A 8 -10.06 14.85 -4.71
CA LYS A 8 -10.05 14.01 -3.51
C LYS A 8 -11.05 12.89 -3.79
N GLU A 9 -10.55 11.69 -4.05
CA GLU A 9 -11.40 10.51 -4.03
C GLU A 9 -12.16 10.54 -2.70
N SER A 10 -13.47 10.32 -2.74
CA SER A 10 -14.21 10.15 -1.50
C SER A 10 -13.66 8.89 -0.85
N PHE A 11 -12.86 9.04 0.20
CA PHE A 11 -12.29 7.95 0.98
C PHE A 11 -13.38 6.92 1.34
N LEU A 12 -14.60 7.38 1.61
CA LEU A 12 -15.79 6.57 1.82
C LEU A 12 -16.19 5.74 0.58
N ALA A 13 -16.18 6.33 -0.61
CA ALA A 13 -16.50 5.61 -1.84
C ALA A 13 -15.45 4.52 -2.16
N ASN A 14 -14.16 4.82 -1.95
CA ASN A 14 -13.08 3.85 -2.13
C ASN A 14 -13.20 2.71 -1.11
N LEU A 15 -13.46 3.03 0.18
CA LEU A 15 -13.70 2.05 1.23
C LEU A 15 -14.92 1.15 0.94
N LEU A 16 -16.03 1.73 0.50
CA LEU A 16 -17.25 0.96 0.21
C LEU A 16 -17.08 0.05 -1.00
N LEU A 17 -16.57 0.57 -2.12
CA LEU A 17 -16.50 -0.16 -3.40
C LEU A 17 -15.40 -1.22 -3.43
N ASN A 18 -14.26 -0.99 -2.77
CA ASN A 18 -13.13 -1.91 -2.85
C ASN A 18 -13.07 -2.91 -1.68
N ILE A 19 -13.76 -2.63 -0.56
CA ILE A 19 -13.60 -3.42 0.67
C ILE A 19 -14.95 -3.90 1.21
N VAL A 20 -15.86 -2.99 1.56
CA VAL A 20 -17.11 -3.36 2.26
C VAL A 20 -18.03 -4.19 1.35
N ILE A 21 -18.29 -3.71 0.13
CA ILE A 21 -19.22 -4.37 -0.79
C ILE A 21 -18.69 -5.76 -1.20
N PRO A 22 -17.44 -5.92 -1.66
CA PRO A 22 -16.90 -7.24 -2.00
C PRO A 22 -16.91 -8.22 -0.82
N ALA A 23 -16.53 -7.77 0.39
CA ALA A 23 -16.50 -8.64 1.57
C ALA A 23 -17.90 -9.12 1.98
N VAL A 24 -18.92 -8.24 1.90
CA VAL A 24 -20.31 -8.63 2.17
C VAL A 24 -20.84 -9.60 1.11
N ILE A 25 -20.49 -9.39 -0.16
CA ILE A 25 -20.89 -10.30 -1.25
C ILE A 25 -20.30 -11.70 -1.03
N LEU A 26 -18.99 -11.78 -0.77
CA LEU A 26 -18.31 -13.06 -0.52
C LEU A 26 -18.82 -13.78 0.73
N SER A 27 -19.17 -13.04 1.78
CA SER A 27 -19.61 -13.63 3.05
C SER A 27 -21.10 -14.01 3.09
N LYS A 28 -21.97 -13.28 2.39
CA LYS A 28 -23.43 -13.46 2.49
C LYS A 28 -24.11 -14.01 1.23
N LEU A 29 -23.49 -13.83 0.05
CA LEU A 29 -24.12 -14.22 -1.22
C LEU A 29 -23.45 -15.43 -1.89
N SER A 30 -22.50 -16.10 -1.23
CA SER A 30 -21.77 -17.25 -1.77
C SER A 30 -22.54 -18.58 -1.73
N SER A 31 -23.69 -18.65 -1.04
CA SER A 31 -24.48 -19.88 -0.98
C SER A 31 -25.19 -20.17 -2.31
N GLU A 32 -25.46 -21.45 -2.55
CA GLU A 32 -26.09 -21.96 -3.78
C GLU A 32 -27.48 -21.36 -4.05
N GLN A 33 -28.19 -20.91 -3.01
CA GLN A 33 -29.51 -20.26 -3.17
C GLN A 33 -29.43 -18.83 -3.71
N TYR A 34 -28.25 -18.21 -3.77
CA TYR A 34 -28.05 -16.85 -4.29
C TYR A 34 -27.21 -16.85 -5.56
N LEU A 35 -25.93 -16.45 -5.47
CA LEU A 35 -25.05 -16.33 -6.63
C LEU A 35 -24.20 -17.59 -6.86
N GLY A 36 -24.17 -18.51 -5.88
CA GLY A 36 -23.22 -19.61 -5.83
C GLY A 36 -21.77 -19.16 -5.67
N THR A 37 -20.87 -20.10 -5.38
CA THR A 37 -19.49 -19.76 -5.01
C THR A 37 -18.74 -19.00 -6.11
N GLN A 38 -18.87 -19.44 -7.36
CA GLN A 38 -18.18 -18.80 -8.50
C GLN A 38 -18.81 -17.45 -8.85
N GLY A 39 -20.15 -17.35 -8.84
CA GLY A 39 -20.85 -16.10 -9.14
C GLY A 39 -20.56 -15.00 -8.12
N ALA A 40 -20.49 -15.35 -6.83
CA ALA A 40 -20.12 -14.41 -5.78
C ALA A 40 -18.70 -13.84 -5.96
N ILE A 41 -17.73 -14.67 -6.37
CA ILE A 41 -16.35 -14.22 -6.67
C ILE A 41 -16.35 -13.24 -7.85
N VAL A 42 -17.01 -13.59 -8.97
CA VAL A 42 -17.06 -12.73 -10.15
C VAL A 42 -17.68 -11.36 -9.83
N VAL A 43 -18.82 -11.36 -9.13
CA VAL A 43 -19.51 -10.13 -8.76
C VAL A 43 -18.68 -9.31 -7.77
N ALA A 44 -18.07 -9.93 -6.76
CA ALA A 44 -17.24 -9.24 -5.79
C ALA A 44 -16.01 -8.58 -6.43
N LEU A 45 -15.38 -9.22 -7.42
CA LEU A 45 -14.22 -8.69 -8.13
C LEU A 45 -14.58 -7.65 -9.20
N ALA A 46 -15.80 -7.69 -9.73
CA ALA A 46 -16.27 -6.70 -10.72
C ALA A 46 -16.28 -5.27 -10.16
N PHE A 47 -16.51 -5.09 -8.85
CA PHE A 47 -16.48 -3.77 -8.20
C PHE A 47 -15.09 -3.13 -8.21
N PRO A 48 -14.03 -3.75 -7.63
CA PRO A 48 -12.70 -3.17 -7.65
C PRO A 48 -12.10 -3.10 -9.06
N LEU A 49 -12.39 -4.06 -9.94
CA LEU A 49 -11.97 -3.99 -11.35
C LEU A 49 -12.65 -2.84 -12.10
N GLY A 50 -13.98 -2.70 -11.96
CA GLY A 50 -14.73 -1.61 -12.59
C GLY A 50 -14.32 -0.24 -12.08
N TYR A 51 -14.06 -0.12 -10.77
CA TYR A 51 -13.49 1.09 -10.17
C TYR A 51 -12.11 1.41 -10.75
N GLY A 52 -11.21 0.42 -10.80
CA GLY A 52 -9.85 0.58 -11.34
C GLY A 52 -9.82 0.95 -12.83
N ILE A 53 -10.69 0.32 -13.64
CA ILE A 53 -10.84 0.64 -15.07
C ILE A 53 -11.36 2.07 -15.25
N ARG A 54 -12.39 2.45 -14.50
CA ARG A 54 -12.92 3.82 -14.53
C ARG A 54 -11.85 4.84 -14.13
N ASP A 55 -11.09 4.57 -13.08
CA ASP A 55 -10.01 5.44 -12.63
C ASP A 55 -8.91 5.58 -13.69
N TYR A 56 -8.53 4.48 -14.37
CA TYR A 56 -7.61 4.50 -15.50
C TYR A 56 -8.08 5.42 -16.64
N PHE A 57 -9.34 5.33 -17.03
CA PHE A 57 -9.89 6.16 -18.10
C PHE A 57 -9.98 7.65 -17.75
N ILE A 58 -10.21 7.96 -16.47
CA ILE A 58 -10.29 9.34 -15.97
C ILE A 58 -8.90 9.96 -15.81
N THR A 59 -7.97 9.24 -15.20
CA THR A 59 -6.63 9.77 -14.89
C THR A 59 -5.64 9.65 -16.05
N ARG A 60 -5.87 8.69 -16.97
CA ARG A 60 -4.97 8.32 -18.09
C ARG A 60 -3.52 8.11 -17.67
N LYS A 61 -3.25 7.81 -16.40
CA LYS A 61 -1.91 7.65 -15.84
C LYS A 61 -1.78 6.25 -15.27
N VAL A 62 -1.04 5.41 -15.96
CA VAL A 62 -0.63 4.10 -15.43
C VAL A 62 0.48 4.37 -14.42
N ASN A 63 0.14 4.38 -13.14
CA ASN A 63 1.14 4.39 -12.09
C ASN A 63 1.39 2.95 -11.61
N LEU A 64 2.60 2.69 -11.12
CA LEU A 64 3.04 1.35 -10.72
C LEU A 64 2.14 0.74 -9.64
N LEU A 65 1.59 1.55 -8.74
CA LEU A 65 0.71 1.11 -7.66
C LEU A 65 -0.65 0.63 -8.19
N SER A 66 -1.26 1.37 -9.11
CA SER A 66 -2.53 0.97 -9.77
C SER A 66 -2.34 -0.30 -10.59
N ALA A 67 -1.21 -0.45 -11.30
CA ALA A 67 -0.89 -1.66 -12.05
C ALA A 67 -0.71 -2.88 -11.14
N LEU A 68 0.04 -2.73 -10.04
CA LEU A 68 0.22 -3.78 -9.03
C LEU A 68 -1.11 -4.19 -8.38
N GLY A 69 -1.97 -3.22 -8.04
CA GLY A 69 -3.30 -3.48 -7.49
C GLY A 69 -4.20 -4.25 -8.46
N PHE A 70 -4.21 -3.85 -9.74
CA PHE A 70 -4.97 -4.54 -10.78
C PHE A 70 -4.49 -5.99 -10.99
N ILE A 71 -3.18 -6.20 -11.09
CA ILE A 71 -2.59 -7.54 -11.21
C ILE A 71 -2.94 -8.38 -9.98
N SER A 72 -2.90 -7.82 -8.77
CA SER A 72 -3.27 -8.52 -7.55
C SER A 72 -4.72 -9.01 -7.57
N ILE A 73 -5.66 -8.16 -7.98
CA ILE A 73 -7.07 -8.53 -8.10
C ILE A 73 -7.27 -9.65 -9.13
N LEU A 74 -6.60 -9.55 -10.28
CA LEU A 74 -6.62 -10.61 -11.30
C LEU A 74 -6.04 -11.93 -10.79
N LEU A 75 -4.92 -11.91 -10.07
CA LEU A 75 -4.33 -13.10 -9.48
C LEU A 75 -5.27 -13.73 -8.44
N THR A 76 -5.94 -12.90 -7.64
CA THR A 76 -6.94 -13.36 -6.66
C THR A 76 -8.10 -14.06 -7.36
N GLY A 77 -8.71 -13.41 -8.36
CA GLY A 77 -9.79 -14.00 -9.14
C GLY A 77 -9.37 -15.26 -9.87
N GLY A 78 -8.19 -15.26 -10.49
CA GLY A 78 -7.64 -16.42 -11.19
C GLY A 78 -7.46 -17.62 -10.26
N ILE A 79 -6.83 -17.42 -9.10
CA ILE A 79 -6.62 -18.51 -8.12
C ILE A 79 -7.95 -19.06 -7.60
N SER A 80 -8.89 -18.17 -7.28
CA SER A 80 -10.20 -18.58 -6.74
C SER A 80 -11.09 -19.28 -7.79
N LEU A 81 -11.11 -18.79 -9.04
CA LEU A 81 -11.93 -19.35 -10.12
C LEU A 81 -11.34 -20.64 -10.70
N LEU A 82 -10.02 -20.75 -10.79
CA LEU A 82 -9.31 -21.95 -11.23
C LEU A 82 -9.17 -22.99 -10.10
N GLN A 83 -9.72 -22.72 -8.92
CA GLN A 83 -9.68 -23.60 -7.75
C GLN A 83 -8.25 -24.05 -7.38
N LEU A 84 -7.28 -23.14 -7.49
CA LEU A 84 -5.90 -23.43 -7.15
C LEU A 84 -5.71 -23.53 -5.63
N ASP A 85 -4.66 -24.23 -5.21
CA ASP A 85 -4.33 -24.42 -3.79
C ASP A 85 -4.31 -23.06 -3.04
N PRO A 86 -5.00 -22.93 -1.89
CA PRO A 86 -4.96 -21.72 -1.05
C PRO A 86 -3.56 -21.19 -0.74
N GLN A 87 -2.53 -22.05 -0.77
CA GLN A 87 -1.13 -21.64 -0.62
C GLN A 87 -0.70 -20.56 -1.62
N TYR A 88 -1.22 -20.57 -2.85
CA TYR A 88 -0.89 -19.56 -3.85
C TYR A 88 -1.42 -18.16 -3.46
N ILE A 89 -2.51 -18.09 -2.68
CA ILE A 89 -2.99 -16.82 -2.10
C ILE A 89 -2.02 -16.33 -1.03
N ALA A 90 -1.54 -17.21 -0.16
CA ALA A 90 -0.57 -16.82 0.85
C ALA A 90 0.73 -16.29 0.22
N ILE A 91 1.21 -16.96 -0.84
CA ILE A 91 2.41 -16.54 -1.57
C ILE A 91 2.19 -15.19 -2.26
N LYS A 92 1.06 -14.97 -2.96
CA LYS A 92 0.83 -13.69 -3.66
C LYS A 92 0.73 -12.51 -2.70
N GLU A 93 0.00 -12.68 -1.59
CA GLU A 93 -0.23 -11.60 -0.61
C GLU A 93 1.05 -11.23 0.13
N ALA A 94 1.92 -12.22 0.38
CA ALA A 94 3.24 -11.96 0.93
C ALA A 94 4.21 -11.37 -0.11
N ALA A 95 4.09 -11.76 -1.38
CA ALA A 95 5.01 -11.35 -2.43
C ALA A 95 4.96 -9.84 -2.72
N ILE A 96 3.78 -9.21 -2.74
CA ILE A 96 3.64 -7.77 -3.03
C ILE A 96 4.47 -6.91 -2.05
N PRO A 97 4.21 -6.95 -0.73
CA PRO A 97 5.03 -6.21 0.24
C PRO A 97 6.48 -6.68 0.24
N GLY A 98 6.77 -7.97 0.06
CA GLY A 98 8.13 -8.50 -0.01
C GLY A 98 8.94 -7.87 -1.16
N LEU A 99 8.35 -7.81 -2.36
CA LEU A 99 8.95 -7.18 -3.54
C LEU A 99 9.15 -5.68 -3.34
N ILE A 100 8.20 -4.98 -2.71
CA ILE A 100 8.36 -3.55 -2.38
C ILE A 100 9.49 -3.34 -1.37
N GLY A 101 9.60 -4.21 -0.36
CA GLY A 101 10.71 -4.20 0.61
C GLY A 101 12.07 -4.39 -0.05
N ILE A 102 12.18 -5.38 -0.94
CA ILE A 102 13.40 -5.63 -1.74
C ILE A 102 13.73 -4.42 -2.62
N ALA A 103 12.75 -3.90 -3.37
CA ALA A 103 12.93 -2.72 -4.21
C ALA A 103 13.39 -1.51 -3.38
N THR A 104 12.86 -1.34 -2.17
CA THR A 104 13.29 -0.30 -1.22
C THR A 104 14.75 -0.50 -0.82
N LEU A 105 15.16 -1.71 -0.44
CA LEU A 105 16.56 -1.99 -0.08
C LEU A 105 17.53 -1.78 -1.24
N ILE A 106 17.19 -2.26 -2.44
CA ILE A 106 18.01 -2.08 -3.64
C ILE A 106 18.14 -0.58 -3.95
N SER A 107 17.03 0.17 -3.85
CA SER A 107 17.01 1.60 -4.17
C SER A 107 17.97 2.44 -3.32
N ILE A 108 18.30 2.01 -2.10
CA ILE A 108 19.24 2.72 -1.20
C ILE A 108 20.60 2.94 -1.88
N LYS A 109 21.06 1.99 -2.71
CA LYS A 109 22.34 2.07 -3.41
C LYS A 109 22.23 2.71 -4.81
N THR A 110 21.03 3.11 -5.23
CA THR A 110 20.80 3.72 -6.54
C THR A 110 20.81 5.24 -6.46
N ARG A 111 20.83 5.90 -7.64
CA ARG A 111 20.74 7.36 -7.76
C ARG A 111 19.41 7.93 -7.26
N TYR A 112 18.36 7.10 -7.14
CA TYR A 112 17.02 7.52 -6.73
C TYR A 112 16.48 6.61 -5.62
N PRO A 113 16.96 6.75 -4.36
CA PRO A 113 16.40 6.01 -3.23
C PRO A 113 14.90 6.27 -3.13
N LEU A 114 14.10 5.21 -3.02
CA LEU A 114 12.63 5.33 -3.06
C LEU A 114 12.11 6.23 -1.95
N VAL A 115 12.64 6.07 -0.72
CA VAL A 115 12.24 6.90 0.42
C VAL A 115 12.64 8.36 0.23
N LYS A 116 13.83 8.64 -0.32
CA LYS A 116 14.22 10.00 -0.65
C LYS A 116 13.28 10.60 -1.70
N THR A 117 12.97 9.85 -2.75
CA THR A 117 12.08 10.33 -3.82
C THR A 117 10.63 10.53 -3.32
N PHE A 118 10.14 9.64 -2.45
CA PHE A 118 8.77 9.67 -1.97
C PHE A 118 8.56 10.66 -0.83
N VAL A 119 9.53 10.82 0.08
CA VAL A 119 9.41 11.72 1.25
C VAL A 119 10.06 13.07 0.97
N TYR A 120 11.24 13.09 0.34
CA TYR A 120 12.01 14.29 0.01
C TYR A 120 11.67 14.79 -1.40
N ASN A 121 10.39 15.04 -1.64
CA ASN A 121 9.92 15.75 -2.83
C ASN A 121 9.19 17.04 -2.44
N GLY A 122 9.11 17.95 -3.41
CA GLY A 122 8.49 19.27 -3.22
C GLY A 122 7.02 19.26 -2.82
N LYS A 123 6.31 18.11 -2.89
CA LYS A 123 4.91 18.02 -2.43
C LYS A 123 4.79 17.80 -0.93
N LEU A 124 5.79 17.17 -0.32
CA LEU A 124 5.78 16.85 1.12
C LEU A 124 6.73 17.74 1.91
N LEU A 125 7.89 18.08 1.34
CA LEU A 125 8.93 18.84 2.01
C LEU A 125 9.36 20.05 1.19
N LYS A 126 9.71 21.15 1.86
CA LYS A 126 10.35 22.33 1.26
C LYS A 126 11.82 22.02 0.97
N VAL A 127 12.05 21.16 -0.04
CA VAL A 127 13.35 20.56 -0.41
C VAL A 127 14.47 21.60 -0.52
N GLU A 128 14.20 22.74 -1.15
CA GLU A 128 15.19 23.81 -1.34
C GLU A 128 15.62 24.43 0.00
N LYS A 129 14.66 24.75 0.88
CA LYS A 129 14.94 25.29 2.22
C LYS A 129 15.72 24.30 3.08
N VAL A 130 15.32 23.03 3.05
CA VAL A 130 16.02 21.97 3.80
C VAL A 130 17.43 21.79 3.26
N SER A 131 17.62 21.77 1.94
CA SER A 131 18.94 21.62 1.32
C SER A 131 19.87 22.79 1.63
N ALA A 132 19.36 24.02 1.58
CA ALA A 132 20.14 25.21 1.92
C ALA A 132 20.60 25.19 3.38
N ALA A 133 19.68 24.88 4.32
CA ALA A 133 20.00 24.78 5.74
C ALA A 133 20.97 23.64 6.07
N LEU A 134 20.90 22.52 5.34
CA LEU A 134 21.87 21.43 5.48
C LEU A 134 23.27 21.86 5.03
N ALA A 135 23.35 22.60 3.91
CA ALA A 135 24.61 23.07 3.34
C ALA A 135 25.28 24.17 4.17
N GLU A 136 24.51 25.13 4.67
CA GLU A 136 25.00 26.17 5.58
C GLU A 136 25.63 25.58 6.85
N ARG A 137 25.14 24.41 7.28
CA ARG A 137 25.58 23.74 8.51
C ARG A 137 26.56 22.59 8.28
N GLY A 138 26.89 22.26 7.03
CA GLY A 138 27.76 21.12 6.68
C GLY A 138 27.25 19.77 7.19
N THR A 139 25.93 19.57 7.22
CA THR A 139 25.28 18.37 7.79
C THR A 139 24.71 17.40 6.76
N GLU A 140 24.99 17.60 5.47
CA GLU A 140 24.47 16.82 4.36
C GLU A 140 24.83 15.34 4.50
N ALA A 141 26.08 15.04 4.86
CA ALA A 141 26.52 13.65 5.05
C ALA A 141 25.79 12.96 6.22
N ALA A 142 25.44 13.70 7.27
CA ALA A 142 24.64 13.18 8.37
C ALA A 142 23.19 12.96 7.93
N PHE A 143 22.63 13.87 7.13
CA PHE A 143 21.29 13.74 6.57
C PHE A 143 21.15 12.53 5.62
N GLU A 144 22.14 12.28 4.77
CA GLU A 144 22.16 11.08 3.91
C GLU A 144 22.19 9.78 4.74
N LYS A 145 22.89 9.76 5.88
CA LYS A 145 22.83 8.63 6.82
C LYS A 145 21.44 8.45 7.42
N VAL A 146 20.77 9.54 7.78
CA VAL A 146 19.39 9.52 8.31
C VAL A 146 18.42 8.98 7.25
N LEU A 147 18.50 9.46 6.01
CA LEU A 147 17.67 8.96 4.91
C LEU A 147 17.89 7.46 4.67
N ARG A 148 19.14 7.00 4.70
CA ARG A 148 19.46 5.59 4.57
C ARG A 148 18.88 4.75 5.71
N ASN A 149 19.05 5.19 6.96
CA ASN A 149 18.48 4.50 8.13
C ASN A 149 16.95 4.45 8.07
N THR A 150 16.32 5.55 7.68
CA THR A 150 14.86 5.62 7.46
C THR A 150 14.43 4.64 6.37
N SER A 151 15.23 4.50 5.31
CA SER A 151 14.97 3.52 4.24
C SER A 151 15.03 2.07 4.72
N TYR A 152 15.97 1.74 5.63
CA TYR A 152 16.00 0.41 6.26
C TYR A 152 14.79 0.17 7.16
N MET A 153 14.35 1.17 7.93
CA MET A 153 13.16 1.05 8.78
C MET A 153 11.90 0.81 7.94
N ILE A 154 11.73 1.54 6.83
CA ILE A 154 10.61 1.37 5.91
C ILE A 154 10.68 0.02 5.18
N ALA A 155 11.85 -0.39 4.71
CA ALA A 155 12.00 -1.74 4.14
C ALA A 155 11.62 -2.84 5.17
N GLY A 156 12.03 -2.65 6.43
CA GLY A 156 11.65 -3.52 7.54
C GLY A 156 10.13 -3.61 7.75
N SER A 157 9.39 -2.50 7.60
CA SER A 157 7.92 -2.53 7.71
C SER A 157 7.27 -3.33 6.57
N PHE A 158 7.82 -3.27 5.36
CA PHE A 158 7.35 -4.08 4.24
C PHE A 158 7.63 -5.57 4.45
N PHE A 159 8.80 -5.95 4.98
CA PHE A 159 9.08 -7.35 5.31
C PHE A 159 8.21 -7.85 6.46
N LEU A 160 7.97 -7.02 7.49
CA LEU A 160 7.03 -7.33 8.55
C LEU A 160 5.61 -7.56 7.98
N SER A 161 5.16 -6.67 7.08
CA SER A 161 3.87 -6.81 6.40
C SER A 161 3.79 -8.09 5.55
N SER A 162 4.86 -8.42 4.81
CA SER A 162 4.96 -9.66 4.03
C SER A 162 4.86 -10.91 4.90
N PHE A 163 5.58 -10.92 6.02
CA PHE A 163 5.53 -12.02 6.98
C PHE A 163 4.13 -12.17 7.61
N LEU A 164 3.55 -11.07 8.08
CA LEU A 164 2.21 -11.08 8.68
C LEU A 164 1.13 -11.49 7.67
N ASN A 165 1.24 -11.08 6.41
CA ASN A 165 0.37 -11.54 5.32
C ASN A 165 0.44 -13.05 5.17
N TYR A 166 1.65 -13.61 5.04
CA TYR A 166 1.84 -15.04 4.87
C TYR A 166 1.26 -15.84 6.05
N VAL A 167 1.57 -15.42 7.28
CA VAL A 167 1.10 -16.09 8.51
C VAL A 167 -0.42 -16.00 8.61
N LEU A 168 -1.01 -14.82 8.40
CA LEU A 168 -2.46 -14.65 8.47
C LEU A 168 -3.18 -15.48 7.40
N ALA A 169 -2.67 -15.47 6.16
CA ALA A 169 -3.23 -16.27 5.07
C ALA A 169 -3.23 -17.76 5.42
N LYS A 170 -2.11 -18.28 5.93
CA LYS A 170 -1.98 -19.70 6.30
C LYS A 170 -2.91 -20.10 7.44
N ILE A 171 -3.20 -19.19 8.37
CA ILE A 171 -4.10 -19.45 9.50
C ILE A 171 -5.57 -19.39 9.09
N VAL A 172 -5.94 -18.45 8.21
CA VAL A 172 -7.33 -18.16 7.86
C VAL A 172 -7.83 -18.98 6.68
N MET A 173 -6.98 -19.23 5.67
CA MET A 173 -7.35 -19.91 4.42
C MET A 173 -7.06 -21.40 4.53
N VAL A 174 -8.01 -22.17 5.07
CA VAL A 174 -7.88 -23.61 5.29
C VAL A 174 -8.76 -24.43 4.35
N SER A 175 -9.81 -23.84 3.80
CA SER A 175 -10.77 -24.52 2.94
C SER A 175 -10.29 -24.58 1.48
N PRO A 176 -10.66 -25.63 0.71
CA PRO A 176 -10.35 -25.70 -0.71
C PRO A 176 -10.97 -24.55 -1.51
N ALA A 177 -10.24 -24.02 -2.49
CA ALA A 177 -10.73 -22.98 -3.38
C ALA A 177 -11.97 -23.46 -4.16
N GLY A 178 -12.94 -22.57 -4.37
CA GLY A 178 -14.22 -22.91 -5.01
C GLY A 178 -15.28 -23.47 -4.07
N THR A 179 -15.03 -23.51 -2.75
CA THR A 179 -16.04 -23.80 -1.73
C THR A 179 -16.60 -22.52 -1.11
N GLU A 180 -17.83 -22.58 -0.58
CA GLU A 180 -18.43 -21.44 0.15
C GLU A 180 -17.58 -21.04 1.37
N ALA A 181 -17.05 -22.03 2.09
CA ALA A 181 -16.17 -21.81 3.23
C ALA A 181 -14.93 -21.00 2.86
N PHE A 182 -14.31 -21.29 1.70
CA PHE A 182 -13.18 -20.52 1.20
C PHE A 182 -13.53 -19.05 0.90
N ASN A 183 -14.73 -18.77 0.34
CA ASN A 183 -15.16 -17.38 0.11
C ASN A 183 -15.35 -16.61 1.42
N ILE A 184 -15.90 -17.28 2.45
CA ILE A 184 -16.05 -16.70 3.79
C ILE A 184 -14.67 -16.43 4.41
N GLU A 185 -13.75 -17.38 4.31
CA GLU A 185 -12.36 -17.25 4.78
C GLU A 185 -11.63 -16.10 4.08
N LEU A 186 -11.80 -15.97 2.76
CA LEU A 186 -11.23 -14.88 1.97
C LEU A 186 -11.72 -13.52 2.47
N GLY A 187 -13.04 -13.37 2.68
CA GLY A 187 -13.61 -12.15 3.26
C GLY A 187 -13.10 -11.86 4.67
N ARG A 188 -12.96 -12.90 5.50
CA ARG A 188 -12.40 -12.78 6.87
C ARG A 188 -10.92 -12.38 6.84
N MET A 189 -10.13 -12.94 5.94
CA MET A 189 -8.72 -12.60 5.74
C MET A 189 -8.58 -11.12 5.35
N THR A 190 -9.39 -10.63 4.41
CA THR A 190 -9.42 -9.21 4.04
C THR A 190 -9.73 -8.33 5.26
N ALA A 191 -10.74 -8.67 6.06
CA ALA A 191 -11.07 -7.90 7.25
C ALA A 191 -9.95 -7.91 8.31
N LEU A 192 -9.36 -9.08 8.58
CA LEU A 192 -8.28 -9.23 9.56
C LEU A 192 -6.96 -8.60 9.11
N SER A 193 -6.75 -8.42 7.80
CA SER A 193 -5.54 -7.76 7.28
C SER A 193 -5.37 -6.33 7.81
N TYR A 194 -6.45 -5.61 8.07
CA TYR A 194 -6.39 -4.24 8.59
C TYR A 194 -5.75 -4.17 9.99
N PRO A 195 -6.31 -4.82 11.03
CA PRO A 195 -5.72 -4.77 12.36
C PRO A 195 -4.40 -5.54 12.46
N VAL A 196 -4.26 -6.66 11.75
CA VAL A 196 -3.09 -7.53 11.91
C VAL A 196 -1.89 -7.05 11.10
N ILE A 197 -2.11 -6.43 9.93
CA ILE A 197 -1.04 -6.11 8.98
C ILE A 197 -0.89 -4.60 8.82
N VAL A 198 -1.98 -3.91 8.47
CA VAL A 198 -1.95 -2.47 8.18
C VAL A 198 -1.56 -1.69 9.43
N VAL A 199 -2.16 -1.98 10.58
CA VAL A 199 -1.87 -1.24 11.83
C VAL A 199 -0.40 -1.37 12.26
N PRO A 200 0.21 -2.57 12.38
CA PRO A 200 1.63 -2.69 12.69
C PRO A 200 2.54 -2.01 11.66
N ALA A 201 2.26 -2.17 10.36
CA ALA A 201 3.03 -1.53 9.30
C ALA A 201 2.94 0.00 9.38
N MET A 202 1.75 0.55 9.68
CA MET A 202 1.55 1.99 9.89
C MET A 202 2.32 2.49 11.11
N ILE A 203 2.37 1.74 12.22
CA ILE A 203 3.16 2.12 13.40
C ILE A 203 4.64 2.26 13.03
N VAL A 204 5.21 1.28 12.33
CA VAL A 204 6.62 1.34 11.90
C VAL A 204 6.84 2.50 10.92
N MET A 205 5.90 2.73 10.00
CA MET A 205 5.98 3.84 9.05
C MET A 205 5.94 5.20 9.76
N MET A 206 5.00 5.41 10.68
CA MET A 206 4.91 6.62 11.50
C MET A 206 6.16 6.82 12.35
N GLY A 207 6.69 5.76 12.96
CA GLY A 207 7.95 5.81 13.70
C GLY A 207 9.13 6.20 12.82
N SER A 208 9.18 5.70 11.58
CA SER A 208 10.22 6.03 10.59
C SER A 208 10.14 7.49 10.15
N LEU A 209 8.94 8.00 9.89
CA LEU A 209 8.72 9.41 9.55
C LEU A 209 9.08 10.32 10.73
N PHE A 210 8.65 9.97 11.94
CA PHE A 210 9.00 10.72 13.15
C PHE A 210 10.52 10.77 13.36
N TYR A 211 11.20 9.63 13.17
CA TYR A 211 12.66 9.58 13.20
C TYR A 211 13.29 10.52 12.16
N LEU A 212 12.81 10.49 10.92
CA LEU A 212 13.30 11.36 9.85
C LEU A 212 13.10 12.85 10.19
N PHE A 213 11.87 13.25 10.53
CA PHE A 213 11.54 14.64 10.86
C PHE A 213 12.31 15.17 12.07
N ARG A 214 12.43 14.36 13.13
CA ARG A 214 13.23 14.71 14.31
C ARG A 214 14.69 14.99 13.94
N ASN A 215 15.26 14.17 13.06
CA ASN A 215 16.63 14.35 12.61
C ASN A 215 16.79 15.52 11.63
N ILE A 216 15.82 15.77 10.74
CA ILE A 216 15.82 16.98 9.90
C ILE A 216 15.90 18.22 10.79
N ARG A 217 14.98 18.35 11.76
CA ARG A 217 14.98 19.48 12.71
C ARG A 217 16.30 19.62 13.45
N ARG A 218 16.91 18.52 13.89
CA ARG A 218 18.21 18.55 14.58
C ARG A 218 19.34 19.05 13.65
N LEU A 219 19.35 18.61 12.40
CA LEU A 219 20.40 18.90 11.42
C LEU A 219 20.23 20.27 10.75
N THR A 220 19.00 20.78 10.59
CA THR A 220 18.73 22.07 9.93
C THR A 220 18.31 23.20 10.88
N ASN A 221 17.91 22.88 12.11
CA ASN A 221 17.30 23.80 13.08
C ASN A 221 15.97 24.43 12.60
N LEU A 222 15.39 23.90 11.53
CA LEU A 222 14.09 24.32 11.01
C LEU A 222 12.96 23.72 11.86
N THR A 223 11.86 24.46 12.01
CA THR A 223 10.66 23.92 12.63
C THR A 223 9.93 22.96 11.68
N LEU A 224 8.94 22.21 12.18
CA LEU A 224 8.17 21.31 11.31
C LEU A 224 7.42 22.09 10.21
N ASP A 225 6.92 23.28 10.52
CA ASP A 225 6.19 24.14 9.58
C ASP A 225 7.10 24.71 8.48
N ASP A 226 8.38 24.91 8.81
CA ASP A 226 9.40 25.33 7.84
C ASP A 226 9.84 24.19 6.92
N VAL A 227 9.60 22.94 7.33
CA VAL A 227 10.07 21.74 6.63
C VAL A 227 8.96 21.12 5.80
N ILE A 228 7.73 21.07 6.32
CA ILE A 228 6.56 20.48 5.66
C ILE A 228 6.01 21.46 4.62
N ASN A 229 5.66 20.94 3.45
CA ASN A 229 4.85 21.69 2.50
C ASN A 229 3.38 21.44 2.81
N ASP A 230 2.67 22.46 3.28
CA ASP A 230 1.23 22.43 3.59
C ASP A 230 0.36 22.59 2.33
N GLY A 231 0.98 22.75 1.15
CA GLY A 231 0.29 22.92 -0.12
C GLY A 231 -0.34 24.31 -0.29
N SER A 232 -0.03 25.27 0.58
CA SER A 232 -0.52 26.66 0.52
C SER A 232 0.20 27.52 -0.53
N GLU A 233 1.33 27.05 -1.07
CA GLU A 233 2.01 27.66 -2.22
C GLU A 233 1.73 26.86 -3.50
N ASN A 234 0.56 27.11 -4.10
CA ASN A 234 0.27 26.91 -5.53
C ASN A 234 -0.76 27.94 -6.02
#